data_AF-A0A972MWQ1-F1
#
_entry.id   AF-A0A972MWQ1-F1
#
_cell.length_a   1.000
_cell.length_b   1.000
_cell.length_c   1.000
_cell.angle_alpha   90.00
_cell.angle_beta   90.00
_cell.angle_gamma   90.00
#
_symmetry.space_group_name_H-M   'P 1'
#
loop_
_entity.id
_entity.type
_entity.pdbx_description
1 polymer ?
#
loop_
_entity_poly.entity_id
_entity_poly.type
_entity_poly.pdbx_seq_one_letter_code
_entity_poly.pdbx_strand_id
1 'polypeptide(L)'
;MAKAHNQATANLAAGFLEHPIAHTPFPIKTIQVDWDNEFMAEFEETCQRLGIRLFVLPPKSPKLNGHVEQMQRTFREEFYTRPLSSKIPELQRELNAYLDYYNHERPHRALGGLTCLNGYDPEEVGPRRDSCADRL
;
A
#
# COMPACT_ATOMS: atom_id res chain seq x y z
N MET A 1 -3.05 -5.19 8.39
CA MET A 1 -2.52 -4.27 7.34
C MET A 1 -3.56 -3.32 6.77
N ALA A 2 -4.80 -3.71 6.43
CA ALA A 2 -5.83 -2.78 5.92
C ALA A 2 -7.04 -2.61 6.85
N LYS A 3 -7.79 -1.51 6.68
CA LYS A 3 -9.00 -1.20 7.44
C LYS A 3 -10.13 -0.80 6.50
N ALA A 4 -11.31 -1.42 6.66
CA ALA A 4 -12.52 -1.13 5.90
C ALA A 4 -13.26 0.05 6.54
N HIS A 5 -13.72 0.97 5.69
CA HIS A 5 -14.43 2.18 6.11
C HIS A 5 -15.73 2.33 5.32
N ASN A 6 -16.72 3.02 5.91
CA ASN A 6 -18.03 3.25 5.31
C ASN A 6 -18.06 4.45 4.35
N GLN A 7 -17.05 5.32 4.39
CA GLN A 7 -16.90 6.51 3.55
C GLN A 7 -15.41 6.78 3.30
N ALA A 8 -15.08 7.42 2.18
CA ALA A 8 -13.75 7.98 1.94
C ALA A 8 -13.76 9.45 2.39
N THR A 9 -13.08 9.76 3.50
CA THR A 9 -12.96 11.13 4.04
C THR A 9 -11.52 11.46 4.42
N ALA A 10 -11.15 12.75 4.40
CA ALA A 10 -9.83 13.28 4.74
C ALA A 10 -9.27 12.74 6.07
N ASN A 11 -10.11 12.66 7.10
CA ASN A 11 -9.74 12.19 8.44
C ASN A 11 -9.29 10.72 8.46
N LEU A 12 -9.61 9.95 7.42
CA LEU A 12 -9.10 8.59 7.27
C LEU A 12 -7.68 8.57 6.75
N ALA A 13 -7.21 9.57 6.00
CA ALA A 13 -5.87 9.54 5.39
C ALA A 13 -4.74 9.65 6.43
N ALA A 14 -4.90 10.50 7.46
CA ALA A 14 -3.92 10.63 8.53
C ALA A 14 -3.88 9.38 9.43
N GLY A 15 -5.06 8.88 9.86
CA GLY A 15 -5.16 7.62 10.63
C GLY A 15 -4.86 6.37 9.80
N PHE A 16 -4.92 6.48 8.47
CA PHE A 16 -4.59 5.38 7.57
C PHE A 16 -3.12 5.01 7.66
N LEU A 17 -2.19 5.94 7.90
CA LEU A 17 -0.76 5.63 7.97
C LEU A 17 -0.37 4.90 9.26
N GLU A 18 -1.06 5.17 10.37
CA GLU A 18 -0.75 4.55 11.65
C GLU A 18 -0.94 3.03 11.62
N HIS A 19 -1.94 2.55 10.86
CA HIS A 19 -2.26 1.14 10.81
C HIS A 19 -1.24 0.28 10.04
N PRO A 20 -0.79 0.62 8.82
CA PRO A 20 0.32 -0.04 8.15
C PRO A 20 1.60 0.00 8.98
N ILE A 21 1.98 1.17 9.52
CA ILE A 21 3.21 1.31 10.31
C ILE A 21 3.24 0.34 11.50
N ALA A 22 2.10 0.15 12.18
CA ALA A 22 2.01 -0.75 13.33
C ALA A 22 1.99 -2.24 12.97
N HIS A 23 1.67 -2.60 11.71
CA HIS A 23 1.42 -4.00 11.31
C HIS A 23 2.33 -4.50 10.19
N THR A 24 3.27 -3.68 9.70
CA THR A 24 4.30 -4.12 8.75
C THR A 24 5.52 -4.65 9.49
N PRO A 25 6.13 -5.76 9.03
CA PRO A 25 7.32 -6.33 9.65
C PRO A 25 8.60 -5.52 9.38
N PHE A 26 8.48 -4.37 8.71
CA PHE A 26 9.60 -3.55 8.28
C PHE A 26 9.33 -2.05 8.45
N PRO A 27 10.38 -1.24 8.64
CA PRO A 27 10.23 0.20 8.76
C PRO A 27 9.88 0.82 7.40
N ILE A 28 8.79 1.59 7.37
CA ILE A 28 8.39 2.38 6.19
C ILE A 28 9.24 3.65 6.16
N LYS A 29 10.16 3.76 5.19
CA LYS A 29 11.05 4.93 5.03
C LYS A 29 10.52 5.97 4.06
N THR A 30 9.83 5.50 3.02
CA THR A 30 9.33 6.35 1.94
C THR A 30 7.95 5.85 1.51
N ILE A 31 7.03 6.77 1.20
CA ILE A 31 5.73 6.48 0.59
C ILE A 31 5.66 7.17 -0.76
N GLN A 32 5.28 6.41 -1.79
CA GLN A 32 5.01 6.95 -3.12
C GLN A 32 3.51 7.24 -3.25
N VAL A 33 3.17 8.42 -3.77
CA VAL A 33 1.78 8.82 -4.05
C VAL A 33 1.64 9.37 -5.47
N ASP A 34 0.51 9.07 -6.11
CA ASP A 34 0.13 9.72 -7.36
C ASP A 34 -0.37 11.14 -7.08
N TRP A 35 -0.10 12.07 -8.00
CA TRP A 35 -0.55 13.46 -7.91
C TRP A 35 -2.00 13.52 -8.37
N ASP A 36 -2.97 13.59 -7.44
CA ASP A 36 -4.32 14.19 -7.60
C ASP A 36 -5.23 13.81 -6.42
N ASN A 37 -4.97 14.37 -5.23
CA ASN A 37 -5.76 14.07 -4.04
C ASN A 37 -6.09 15.38 -3.32
N GLU A 38 -7.36 15.61 -3.02
CA GLU A 38 -7.85 16.75 -2.22
C GLU A 38 -7.34 16.75 -0.76
N PHE A 39 -6.51 15.76 -0.39
CA PHE A 39 -6.03 15.50 0.98
C PHE A 39 -4.49 15.45 1.08
N MET A 40 -3.79 15.96 0.06
CA MET A 40 -2.32 15.92 0.01
C MET A 40 -1.66 16.70 1.14
N ALA A 41 -2.23 17.83 1.55
CA ALA A 41 -1.64 18.69 2.58
C ALA A 41 -1.61 18.01 3.96
N GLU A 42 -2.74 17.45 4.41
CA GLU A 42 -2.82 16.75 5.70
C GLU A 42 -1.99 15.45 5.70
N PHE A 43 -1.89 14.80 4.54
CA PHE A 43 -1.07 13.62 4.36
C PHE A 43 0.42 13.93 4.44
N GLU A 44 0.86 15.02 3.81
CA GLU A 44 2.24 15.53 3.88
C GLU A 44 2.63 15.86 5.32
N GLU A 45 1.78 16.59 6.05
CA GLU A 45 2.02 16.92 7.46
C GLU A 45 2.17 15.66 8.32
N THR A 46 1.31 14.67 8.10
CA THR A 46 1.36 13.39 8.83
C THR A 46 2.65 12.62 8.52
N CYS A 47 3.07 12.55 7.26
CA CYS A 47 4.32 11.91 6.87
C CYS A 47 5.53 12.59 7.50
N GLN A 48 5.56 13.94 7.51
CA GLN A 48 6.62 14.72 8.15
C GLN A 48 6.69 14.43 9.65
N ARG A 49 5.54 14.42 10.35
CA ARG A 49 5.46 14.11 11.78
C ARG A 49 5.97 12.69 12.10
N LEU A 50 5.77 11.73 11.20
CA LEU A 50 6.20 10.34 11.36
C LEU A 50 7.62 10.08 10.83
N GLY A 51 8.31 11.09 10.28
CA GLY A 51 9.65 10.94 9.72
C GLY A 51 9.70 10.12 8.41
N ILE A 52 8.58 10.04 7.69
CA ILE A 52 8.46 9.28 6.44
C ILE A 52 8.62 10.24 5.25
N ARG A 53 9.49 9.89 4.30
CA ARG A 53 9.66 10.69 3.09
C ARG A 53 8.50 10.46 2.13
N LEU A 54 7.92 11.54 1.61
CA LEU A 54 6.91 11.46 0.56
C LEU A 54 7.58 11.60 -0.82
N PHE A 55 7.28 10.69 -1.73
CA PHE A 55 7.67 10.76 -3.13
C PHE A 55 6.43 10.92 -3.99
N VAL A 56 6.23 12.11 -4.53
CA VAL A 56 5.08 12.42 -5.38
C VAL A 56 5.47 12.12 -6.83
N LEU A 57 4.69 11.28 -7.50
CA LEU A 57 4.99 10.90 -8.87
C LEU A 57 4.85 12.10 -9.82
N PRO A 58 5.80 12.28 -10.76
CA PRO A 58 5.64 13.30 -11.79
C PRO A 58 4.42 12.96 -12.65
N PRO A 59 3.68 13.97 -13.14
CA PRO A 59 2.48 13.76 -13.92
C PRO A 59 2.77 12.87 -15.14
N LYS A 60 1.84 11.97 -15.47
CA LYS A 60 1.93 11.03 -16.60
C LYS A 60 3.07 10.01 -16.48
N SER A 61 3.25 9.42 -15.30
CA SER A 61 4.26 8.38 -15.03
C SER A 61 3.67 6.98 -14.77
N PRO A 62 2.88 6.41 -15.69
CA PRO A 62 2.19 5.13 -15.46
C PRO A 62 3.15 3.95 -15.19
N LYS A 63 4.38 4.03 -15.72
CA LYS A 63 5.41 3.00 -15.48
C LYS A 63 5.80 2.88 -14.00
N LEU A 64 5.71 3.97 -13.24
CA LEU A 64 6.09 3.99 -11.82
C LEU A 64 4.99 3.44 -10.91
N ASN A 65 3.77 3.28 -11.42
CA ASN A 65 2.62 2.77 -10.66
C ASN A 65 2.29 1.30 -10.96
N GLY A 66 3.00 0.67 -11.89
CA GLY A 66 2.63 -0.67 -12.39
C GLY A 66 2.51 -1.76 -11.33
N HIS A 67 3.29 -1.69 -10.24
CA HIS A 67 3.17 -2.63 -9.12
C HIS A 67 1.86 -2.45 -8.34
N VAL A 68 1.47 -1.20 -8.07
CA VAL A 68 0.22 -0.87 -7.38
C VAL A 68 -0.97 -1.26 -8.26
N GLU A 69 -0.92 -0.92 -9.55
CA GLU A 69 -1.95 -1.29 -10.52
C GLU A 69 -2.12 -2.81 -10.63
N GLN A 70 -1.01 -3.56 -10.66
CA GLN A 70 -1.04 -5.01 -10.70
C GLN A 70 -1.66 -5.61 -9.44
N MET A 71 -1.27 -5.11 -8.26
CA MET A 71 -1.88 -5.51 -6.99
C MET A 71 -3.39 -5.22 -6.98
N GLN A 72 -3.80 -4.00 -7.36
CA GLN A 72 -5.21 -3.61 -7.42
C GLN A 72 -6.00 -4.49 -8.39
N ARG A 73 -5.44 -4.84 -9.54
CA ARG A 73 -6.06 -5.78 -10.47
C ARG A 73 -6.25 -7.16 -9.84
N THR A 74 -5.24 -7.68 -9.15
CA THR A 74 -5.35 -8.95 -8.43
C THR A 74 -6.45 -8.90 -7.37
N PHE A 75 -6.54 -7.84 -6.56
CA PHE A 75 -7.64 -7.66 -5.61
C PHE A 75 -9.00 -7.61 -6.31
N ARG A 76 -9.10 -6.93 -7.45
CA ARG A 76 -10.33 -6.90 -8.26
C ARG A 76 -10.76 -8.28 -8.71
N GLU A 77 -9.83 -9.07 -9.23
CA GLU A 77 -10.09 -10.39 -9.80
C GLU A 77 -10.36 -11.45 -8.72
N GLU A 78 -9.64 -11.42 -7.58
CA GLU A 78 -9.67 -12.47 -6.56
C GLU A 78 -10.54 -12.14 -5.35
N PHE A 79 -10.66 -10.85 -4.97
CA PHE A 79 -11.35 -10.42 -3.75
C PHE A 79 -12.67 -9.69 -4.00
N TYR A 80 -12.75 -8.80 -4.99
CA TYR A 80 -13.97 -8.01 -5.23
C TYR A 80 -15.01 -8.70 -6.12
N THR A 81 -14.66 -9.81 -6.78
CA THR A 81 -15.60 -10.60 -7.62
C THR A 81 -16.49 -11.54 -6.81
N ARG A 82 -16.13 -11.82 -5.55
CA ARG A 82 -16.90 -12.68 -4.64
C ARG A 82 -18.00 -11.88 -3.92
N PRO A 83 -19.09 -12.53 -3.48
CA PRO A 83 -20.07 -11.88 -2.62
C PRO A 83 -19.40 -11.46 -1.30
N LEU A 84 -19.42 -10.15 -1.03
CA LEU A 84 -18.87 -9.55 0.19
C LEU A 84 -19.99 -9.09 1.11
N SER A 85 -19.76 -9.15 2.43
CA SER A 85 -20.74 -8.63 3.39
C SER A 85 -20.90 -7.11 3.29
N SER A 86 -22.15 -6.63 3.41
CA SER A 86 -22.46 -5.20 3.53
C SER A 86 -22.18 -4.62 4.92
N LYS A 87 -21.90 -5.48 5.91
CA LYS A 87 -21.58 -5.05 7.28
C LYS A 87 -20.07 -4.90 7.43
N ILE A 88 -19.62 -3.71 7.80
CA ILE A 88 -18.20 -3.37 7.97
C ILE A 88 -17.43 -4.38 8.84
N PRO A 89 -17.92 -4.86 10.00
CA PRO A 89 -17.17 -5.82 10.81
C PRO A 89 -16.96 -7.17 10.11
N GLU A 90 -17.93 -7.62 9.31
CA GLU A 90 -17.85 -8.87 8.56
C GLU A 90 -16.92 -8.68 7.35
N LEU A 91 -17.06 -7.58 6.61
CA LEU A 91 -16.17 -7.21 5.52
C LEU A 91 -14.71 -7.07 5.98
N GLN A 92 -14.46 -6.50 7.17
CA GLN A 92 -13.12 -6.41 7.75
C GLN A 92 -12.52 -7.79 8.03
N ARG A 93 -13.32 -8.76 8.50
CA ARG A 93 -12.85 -10.14 8.72
C ARG A 93 -12.51 -10.81 7.39
N GLU A 94 -13.36 -10.66 6.39
CA GLU A 94 -13.11 -11.17 5.03
C GLU A 94 -11.86 -10.55 4.40
N LEU A 95 -11.64 -9.25 4.62
CA LEU A 95 -10.44 -8.51 4.20
C LEU A 95 -9.18 -9.02 4.89
N ASN A 96 -9.23 -9.19 6.21
CA ASN A 96 -8.10 -9.70 6.98
C ASN A 96 -7.71 -11.11 6.54
N ALA A 97 -8.69 -12.00 6.37
CA ALA A 97 -8.45 -13.37 5.91
C ALA A 97 -7.81 -13.40 4.51
N TYR A 98 -8.28 -12.53 3.60
CA TYR A 98 -7.68 -12.44 2.28
C TYR A 98 -6.27 -11.86 2.30
N LEU A 99 -6.00 -10.84 3.13
CA LEU A 99 -4.65 -10.28 3.27
C LEU A 99 -3.67 -11.30 3.83
N ASP A 100 -4.12 -12.13 4.77
CA ASP A 100 -3.32 -13.22 5.33
C ASP A 100 -2.91 -14.21 4.22
N TYR A 101 -3.89 -14.71 3.46
CA TYR A 101 -3.65 -15.53 2.28
C TYR A 101 -2.72 -14.84 1.26
N TYR A 102 -3.00 -13.58 0.90
CA TYR A 102 -2.23 -12.84 -0.11
C TYR A 102 -0.74 -12.70 0.28
N ASN A 103 -0.48 -12.44 1.56
CA ASN A 103 0.86 -12.18 2.06
C ASN A 103 1.64 -13.46 2.39
N HIS A 104 0.97 -14.48 2.92
CA HIS A 104 1.62 -15.67 3.49
C HIS A 104 1.52 -16.92 2.61
N GLU A 105 0.51 -17.02 1.75
CA GLU A 105 0.20 -18.26 1.01
C GLU A 105 0.21 -18.09 -0.50
N ARG A 106 -0.23 -16.94 -1.02
CA ARG A 106 -0.37 -16.70 -2.46
C ARG A 106 1.01 -16.67 -3.15
N PRO A 107 1.28 -17.54 -4.14
CA PRO A 107 2.51 -17.49 -4.90
C PRO A 107 2.49 -16.32 -5.89
N HIS A 108 3.55 -15.50 -5.89
CA HIS A 108 3.67 -14.36 -6.79
C HIS A 108 4.67 -14.64 -7.90
N ARG A 109 4.22 -14.55 -9.16
CA ARG A 109 5.09 -14.77 -10.33
C ARG A 109 6.30 -13.80 -10.36
N ALA A 110 6.10 -12.56 -9.93
CA ALA A 110 7.17 -11.57 -9.84
C ALA A 110 8.24 -11.92 -8.79
N LEU A 111 7.91 -12.77 -7.81
CA LEU A 111 8.81 -13.24 -6.76
C LEU A 111 9.28 -14.68 -7.00
N GLY A 112 9.25 -15.17 -8.24
CA GLY A 112 9.68 -16.53 -8.56
C GLY A 112 8.81 -17.63 -7.94
N GLY A 113 7.57 -17.33 -7.56
CA GLY A 113 6.67 -18.28 -6.89
C GLY A 113 6.72 -18.21 -5.36
N LEU A 114 7.52 -17.31 -4.78
CA LEU A 114 7.50 -17.03 -3.35
C LEU A 114 6.25 -16.21 -2.95
N THR A 115 5.92 -16.25 -1.67
CA THR A 115 4.87 -15.41 -1.07
C THR A 115 5.43 -14.04 -0.72
N CYS A 116 4.59 -13.01 -0.60
CA CYS A 116 5.07 -11.64 -0.38
C CYS A 116 5.98 -11.51 0.84
N LEU A 117 5.69 -12.25 1.93
CA LEU A 117 6.49 -12.18 3.15
C LEU A 117 7.65 -13.18 3.19
N ASN A 118 7.58 -14.34 2.53
CA ASN A 118 8.76 -15.20 2.40
C ASN A 118 9.79 -14.66 1.40
N GLY A 119 9.36 -13.90 0.40
CA GLY A 119 10.25 -13.18 -0.52
C GLY A 119 10.78 -11.86 0.04
N TYR A 120 10.42 -11.49 1.27
CA TYR A 120 10.92 -10.29 1.94
C TYR A 120 12.26 -10.59 2.62
N ASP A 121 13.35 -10.01 2.09
CA ASP A 121 14.65 -9.95 2.76
C ASP A 121 14.87 -8.54 3.33
N PRO A 122 14.96 -8.36 4.67
CA PRO A 122 15.21 -7.07 5.28
C PRO A 122 16.54 -6.43 4.88
N GLU A 123 17.52 -7.21 4.39
CA GLU A 123 18.83 -6.71 3.95
C GLU A 123 18.84 -6.22 2.49
N GLU A 124 17.92 -6.71 1.64
CA GLU A 124 17.80 -6.27 0.23
C GLU A 124 17.07 -4.92 0.06
N VAL A 125 16.36 -4.45 1.09
CA VAL A 125 15.71 -3.12 1.10
C VAL A 125 16.75 -2.02 1.41
N GLY A 126 17.84 -2.03 0.65
CA GLY A 126 18.74 -0.90 0.51
C GLY A 126 18.05 0.26 -0.21
N PRO A 127 18.53 1.50 -0.05
CA PRO A 127 17.99 2.63 -0.82
C PRO A 127 18.08 2.29 -2.31
N ARG A 128 16.94 2.17 -3.00
CA ARG A 128 16.95 2.20 -4.46
C ARG A 128 17.65 3.50 -4.85
N ARG A 129 18.61 3.42 -5.77
CA ARG A 129 19.22 4.63 -6.33
C ARG A 129 18.10 5.38 -7.02
N ASP A 130 17.65 6.47 -6.40
CA ASP A 130 16.62 7.35 -6.94
C ASP A 130 17.20 8.06 -8.16
N SER A 131 17.13 7.43 -9.34
CA SER A 131 17.58 8.06 -10.59
C SER A 131 16.73 9.27 -11.01
N CYS A 132 15.74 9.64 -10.20
CA CYS A 132 14.84 10.76 -10.41
C CYS A 132 15.07 11.90 -9.40
N ALA A 133 15.80 11.68 -8.30
CA ALA A 133 16.12 12.72 -7.32
C ALA A 133 17.17 13.73 -7.83
N ASP A 134 17.91 13.40 -8.88
CA ASP A 134 18.95 14.26 -9.47
C ASP A 134 18.43 15.20 -10.58
N ARG A 135 17.12 15.46 -10.65
CA ARG A 135 16.53 16.39 -11.63
C ARG A 135 15.54 17.37 -11.00
N LEU A 136 16.00 18.08 -9.96
CA LEU A 136 15.48 19.39 -9.60
C LEU A 136 16.56 20.44 -9.82
#